data_AF-A0A845Z957-F1
#
_entry.id   AF-A0A845Z957-F1
#
_cell.length_a   1.000
_cell.length_b   1.000
_cell.length_c   1.000
_cell.angle_alpha   90.00
_cell.angle_beta   90.00
_cell.angle_gamma   90.00
#
_symmetry.space_group_name_H-M   'P 1'
#
loop_
_entity.id
_entity.type
_entity.pdbx_description
1 polymer ?
#
loop_
_entity_poly.entity_id
_entity_poly.type
_entity_poly.pdbx_seq_one_letter_code
_entity_poly.pdbx_strand_id
1 'polypeptide(L)'
;MSTIFAICSNVVKRTLGSLYYVGANSEYGRQGVIKQGYPLDEIGVVYPGAFIQQFQMCCLPNLDKLRIVFASLVLPYKGPQTLIEALAILHYAGIDFECSIAGDAPNTDFLNHLKNIAQTRGFDSKVHFLGYLPRQELIELFANNNVLVFPSVWEEPFGRSQVEAMAAGLTLITSGTGGSAEIVEPGVSGLTFPAGNAFALAEALMELTKNPEQWQQMAAAGQKRAELFDIDRSIDFLAEKFEELLRIRDGDVKFLQQKYLPSLQEKLGLREINLIIFPDWSQAEETVGLELQEAIKSLVTHPDKSKMTLLVDNSNITAEDADLILSSVAMNLLIEEELEVDEGPEIVLVGDLSQIQWLALIPHLQGRIKLDNENEEMIMLRITNVIAQLKAENIPVIELDRLPEKIHSFQTKE
;
A
#
# COMPACT_ATOMS: atom_id res chain seq x y z
N MET A 1 2.42 11.85 16.67
CA MET A 1 1.76 11.86 15.36
C MET A 1 2.17 13.05 14.48
N SER A 2 2.88 14.07 14.98
CA SER A 2 3.16 15.31 14.22
C SER A 2 4.51 15.37 13.50
N THR A 3 5.56 14.70 13.98
CA THR A 3 6.92 14.96 13.47
C THR A 3 7.35 14.10 12.27
N ILE A 4 6.93 12.82 12.21
CA ILE A 4 7.15 11.96 11.01
C ILE A 4 6.20 12.37 9.87
N PHE A 5 4.97 12.76 10.22
CA PHE A 5 3.97 13.28 9.28
C PHE A 5 4.38 14.63 8.68
N ALA A 6 5.11 15.48 9.41
CA ALA A 6 5.61 16.76 8.89
C ALA A 6 6.69 16.63 7.80
N ILE A 7 7.48 15.53 7.83
CA ILE A 7 8.48 15.26 6.79
C ILE A 7 7.77 14.83 5.49
N CYS A 8 6.70 14.04 5.57
CA CYS A 8 5.87 13.73 4.41
C CYS A 8 5.02 14.94 3.95
N SER A 9 4.49 15.78 4.85
CA SER A 9 3.63 16.89 4.44
C SER A 9 4.34 17.98 3.62
N ASN A 10 5.65 18.16 3.83
CA ASN A 10 6.44 19.14 3.07
C ASN A 10 7.12 18.53 1.83
N VAL A 11 7.43 17.23 1.83
CA VAL A 11 8.00 16.54 0.65
C VAL A 11 6.92 16.14 -0.36
N VAL A 12 5.72 15.77 0.09
CA VAL A 12 4.65 15.20 -0.76
C VAL A 12 3.68 16.28 -1.31
N LYS A 13 3.87 17.57 -0.99
CA LYS A 13 3.24 18.67 -1.75
C LYS A 13 3.91 18.93 -3.11
N ARG A 14 5.06 18.29 -3.37
CA ARG A 14 5.58 18.15 -4.73
C ARG A 14 4.98 16.89 -5.30
N THR A 15 4.42 16.98 -6.51
CA THR A 15 4.11 15.81 -7.34
C THR A 15 5.37 14.95 -7.41
N LEU A 16 5.36 13.81 -6.71
CA LEU A 16 6.48 12.88 -6.79
C LEU A 16 6.45 12.32 -8.21
N GLY A 17 7.58 12.40 -8.92
CA GLY A 17 7.67 11.90 -10.29
C GLY A 17 7.53 10.37 -10.34
N SER A 18 7.42 9.83 -11.56
CA SER A 18 7.30 8.40 -11.87
C SER A 18 8.40 7.48 -11.32
N LEU A 19 9.48 8.03 -10.74
CA LEU A 19 10.58 7.26 -10.13
C LEU A 19 10.48 7.14 -8.61
N TYR A 20 9.40 7.64 -8.01
CA TYR A 20 9.16 7.52 -6.57
C TYR A 20 8.19 6.39 -6.27
N TYR A 21 8.60 5.51 -5.37
CA TYR A 21 7.75 4.48 -4.80
C TYR A 21 7.55 4.75 -3.31
N VAL A 22 6.29 4.73 -2.86
CA VAL A 22 5.97 4.92 -1.44
C VAL A 22 5.66 3.56 -0.80
N GLY A 23 6.61 3.10 0.01
CA GLY A 23 6.46 1.90 0.84
C GLY A 23 6.00 2.24 2.24
N ALA A 24 4.73 1.96 2.55
CA ALA A 24 4.22 2.03 3.92
C ALA A 24 4.71 0.81 4.73
N ASN A 25 4.91 0.98 6.03
CA ASN A 25 5.40 -0.11 6.89
C ASN A 25 4.34 -1.13 7.33
N SER A 26 3.09 -0.93 6.93
CA SER A 26 1.94 -1.79 7.18
C SER A 26 0.79 -1.39 6.24
N GLU A 27 -0.20 -2.26 6.08
CA GLU A 27 -1.42 -1.92 5.35
C GLU A 27 -2.21 -0.80 6.04
N TYR A 28 -2.22 -0.77 7.38
CA TYR A 28 -2.72 0.35 8.17
C TYR A 28 -2.06 1.67 7.77
N GLY A 29 -0.73 1.66 7.65
CA GLY A 29 0.05 2.81 7.19
C GLY A 29 -0.34 3.22 5.76
N ARG A 30 -0.46 2.25 4.85
CA ARG A 30 -0.86 2.48 3.45
C ARG A 30 -2.24 3.12 3.36
N GLN A 31 -3.23 2.60 4.08
CA GLN A 31 -4.57 3.17 4.15
C GLN A 31 -4.57 4.58 4.75
N GLY A 32 -3.69 4.83 5.72
CA GLY A 32 -3.47 6.18 6.28
C GLY A 32 -2.99 7.18 5.22
N VAL A 33 -2.08 6.78 4.35
CA VAL A 33 -1.58 7.62 3.23
C VAL A 33 -2.70 7.86 2.20
N ILE A 34 -3.42 6.80 1.79
CA ILE A 34 -4.52 6.91 0.81
C ILE A 34 -5.62 7.85 1.32
N LYS A 35 -6.04 7.71 2.58
CA LYS A 35 -7.09 8.56 3.18
C LYS A 35 -6.73 10.04 3.23
N GLN A 36 -5.44 10.38 3.25
CA GLN A 36 -4.99 11.77 3.22
C GLN A 36 -4.98 12.38 1.81
N GLY A 37 -5.24 11.59 0.77
CA GLY A 37 -5.34 12.07 -0.61
C GLY A 37 -3.99 12.46 -1.21
N TYR A 38 -2.91 11.81 -0.80
CA TYR A 38 -1.61 12.03 -1.43
C TYR A 38 -1.64 11.55 -2.90
N PRO A 39 -1.26 12.41 -3.87
CA PRO A 39 -1.32 12.09 -5.30
C PRO A 39 -0.15 11.18 -5.69
N LEU A 40 -0.25 9.91 -5.30
CA LEU A 40 0.79 8.90 -5.53
C LEU A 40 0.22 7.80 -6.43
N ASP A 41 0.90 7.56 -7.56
CA ASP A 41 0.48 6.55 -8.54
C ASP A 41 0.51 5.13 -7.96
N GLU A 42 1.52 4.83 -7.15
CA GLU A 42 1.69 3.52 -6.50
C GLU A 42 2.10 3.69 -5.02
N ILE A 43 1.26 3.18 -4.13
CA ILE A 43 1.57 3.02 -2.71
C ILE A 43 1.45 1.53 -2.39
N GLY A 44 2.52 0.91 -1.92
CA GLY A 44 2.49 -0.46 -1.43
C GLY A 44 2.97 -0.59 0.00
N VAL A 45 3.07 -1.84 0.45
CA VAL A 45 3.47 -2.18 1.82
C VAL A 45 4.84 -2.84 1.78
N VAL A 46 5.77 -2.25 2.52
CA VAL A 46 7.09 -2.81 2.84
C VAL A 46 7.11 -3.04 4.33
N TYR A 47 6.70 -4.23 4.78
CA TYR A 47 6.83 -4.59 6.19
C TYR A 47 8.31 -4.44 6.59
N PRO A 48 8.64 -3.78 7.73
CA PRO A 48 10.03 -3.61 8.16
C PRO A 48 10.78 -4.91 8.40
N GLY A 49 10.05 -6.00 8.69
CA GLY A 49 10.60 -7.31 8.96
C GLY A 49 11.35 -7.45 10.30
N ALA A 50 11.74 -8.68 10.63
CA ALA A 50 12.57 -9.02 11.76
C ALA A 50 13.56 -10.15 11.41
N PHE A 51 14.71 -10.20 12.08
CA PHE A 51 15.70 -11.27 11.92
C PHE A 51 15.23 -12.55 12.63
N ILE A 52 14.21 -13.21 12.11
CA ILE A 52 13.49 -14.29 12.80
C ILE A 52 14.38 -15.52 13.07
N GLN A 53 15.38 -15.79 12.22
CA GLN A 53 16.32 -16.89 12.37
C GLN A 53 17.16 -16.76 13.65
N GLN A 54 17.44 -15.54 14.10
CA GLN A 54 18.17 -15.30 15.36
C GLN A 54 17.35 -15.69 16.60
N PHE A 55 16.03 -15.80 16.45
CA PHE A 55 15.10 -16.12 17.53
C PHE A 55 14.59 -17.55 17.49
N GLN A 56 14.90 -18.34 16.45
CA GLN A 56 14.45 -19.73 16.39
C GLN A 56 15.12 -20.55 17.51
N MET A 57 14.28 -21.06 18.42
CA MET A 57 14.73 -21.83 19.58
C MET A 57 14.67 -23.33 19.31
N CYS A 58 15.72 -24.06 19.70
CA CYS A 58 15.75 -25.51 19.61
C CYS A 58 14.84 -26.19 20.65
N CYS A 59 14.58 -25.52 21.77
CA CYS A 59 13.74 -25.99 22.85
C CYS A 59 12.90 -24.84 23.39
N LEU A 60 11.60 -25.08 23.55
CA LEU A 60 10.67 -24.13 24.15
C LEU A 60 10.52 -24.43 25.65
N PRO A 61 10.33 -23.41 26.50
CA PRO A 61 10.11 -23.62 27.92
C PRO A 61 8.79 -24.34 28.19
N ASN A 62 8.69 -25.00 29.34
CA ASN A 62 7.47 -25.68 29.77
C ASN A 62 6.29 -24.71 29.91
N LEU A 63 5.07 -25.24 29.78
CA LEU A 63 3.82 -24.51 29.98
C LEU A 63 3.24 -24.72 31.38
N ASP A 64 4.11 -24.94 32.36
CA ASP A 64 3.80 -25.16 33.78
C ASP A 64 3.38 -23.88 34.52
N LYS A 65 3.81 -22.72 34.03
CA LYS A 65 3.43 -21.39 34.51
C LYS A 65 3.52 -20.34 33.40
N LEU A 66 2.89 -19.19 33.62
CA LEU A 66 3.02 -18.04 32.71
C LEU A 66 4.39 -17.37 32.93
N ARG A 67 5.27 -17.43 31.93
CA ARG A 67 6.55 -16.70 31.89
C ARG A 67 6.39 -15.57 30.88
N ILE A 68 5.97 -14.42 31.41
CA ILE A 68 5.49 -13.27 30.65
C ILE A 68 6.65 -12.31 30.40
N VAL A 69 6.73 -11.80 29.17
CA VAL A 69 7.66 -10.74 28.81
C VAL A 69 6.90 -9.54 28.28
N PHE A 70 7.34 -8.35 28.71
CA PHE A 70 7.13 -7.10 28.01
C PHE A 70 8.47 -6.63 27.46
N ALA A 71 8.57 -6.43 26.14
CA ALA A 71 9.79 -6.00 25.47
C ALA A 71 9.53 -4.75 24.60
N SER A 72 9.62 -3.58 25.24
CA SER A 72 9.46 -2.26 24.61
C SER A 72 9.95 -1.17 25.55
N LEU A 73 10.06 0.07 25.06
CA LEU A 73 10.27 1.23 25.94
C LEU A 73 9.18 1.28 27.03
N VAL A 74 9.58 1.54 28.27
CA VAL A 74 8.67 1.67 29.40
C VAL A 74 8.10 3.09 29.40
N LEU A 75 7.10 3.31 28.54
CA LEU A 75 6.42 4.58 28.36
C LEU A 75 4.90 4.41 28.51
N PRO A 76 4.15 5.42 29.00
CA PRO A 76 2.70 5.28 29.22
C PRO A 76 1.92 4.81 27.98
N TYR A 77 2.29 5.27 26.79
CA TYR A 77 1.60 4.88 25.55
C TYR A 77 1.97 3.47 25.05
N LYS A 78 3.05 2.87 25.57
CA LYS A 78 3.39 1.45 25.35
C LYS A 78 2.59 0.52 26.27
N GLY A 79 1.84 1.07 27.21
CA GLY A 79 0.85 0.36 28.04
C GLY A 79 1.37 -0.58 29.13
N PRO A 80 2.62 -0.51 29.66
CA PRO A 80 3.05 -1.42 30.72
C PRO A 80 2.19 -1.32 31.98
N GLN A 81 1.52 -0.19 32.23
CA GLN A 81 0.53 -0.05 33.30
C GLN A 81 -0.65 -1.02 33.16
N THR A 82 -1.14 -1.25 31.93
CA THR A 82 -2.22 -2.21 31.67
C THR A 82 -1.79 -3.62 32.01
N LEU A 83 -0.53 -3.96 31.70
CA LEU A 83 0.05 -5.25 32.07
C LEU A 83 0.18 -5.38 33.59
N ILE A 84 0.76 -4.40 34.29
CA ILE A 84 0.89 -4.43 35.76
C ILE A 84 -0.46 -4.61 36.46
N GLU A 85 -1.51 -3.91 35.98
CA GLU A 85 -2.87 -4.07 36.49
C GLU A 85 -3.43 -5.49 36.23
N ALA A 86 -3.18 -6.06 35.04
CA ALA A 86 -3.58 -7.43 34.73
C ALA A 86 -2.84 -8.47 35.59
N LEU A 87 -1.55 -8.28 35.87
CA LEU A 87 -0.78 -9.15 36.76
C LEU A 87 -1.32 -9.13 38.19
N ALA A 88 -1.83 -7.99 38.67
CA ALA A 88 -2.51 -7.93 39.97
C ALA A 88 -3.77 -8.81 39.98
N ILE A 89 -4.55 -8.81 38.89
CA ILE A 89 -5.73 -9.66 38.75
C ILE A 89 -5.33 -11.14 38.77
N LEU A 90 -4.29 -11.54 38.02
CA LEU A 90 -3.74 -12.89 38.04
C LEU A 90 -3.29 -13.32 39.44
N HIS A 91 -2.61 -12.41 40.16
CA HIS A 91 -2.14 -12.66 41.52
C HIS A 91 -3.29 -12.96 42.47
N TYR A 92 -4.33 -12.12 42.47
CA TYR A 92 -5.52 -12.33 43.31
C TYR A 92 -6.34 -13.55 42.91
N ALA A 93 -6.29 -13.95 41.63
CA ALA A 93 -6.89 -15.18 41.13
C ALA A 93 -6.06 -16.44 41.45
N GLY A 94 -4.87 -16.31 42.04
CA GLY A 94 -4.00 -17.44 42.38
C GLY A 94 -3.31 -18.09 41.18
N ILE A 95 -3.24 -17.40 40.03
CA ILE A 95 -2.55 -17.89 38.84
C ILE A 95 -1.04 -17.74 39.02
N ASP A 96 -0.28 -18.78 38.71
CA ASP A 96 1.18 -18.72 38.82
C ASP A 96 1.82 -18.07 37.58
N PHE A 97 2.70 -17.09 37.85
CA PHE A 97 3.37 -16.31 36.81
C PHE A 97 4.70 -15.72 37.30
N GLU A 98 5.57 -15.45 36.33
CA GLU A 98 6.70 -14.51 36.42
C GLU A 98 6.59 -13.53 35.26
N CYS A 99 6.96 -12.26 35.49
CA CYS A 99 6.93 -11.24 34.46
C CYS A 99 8.27 -10.51 34.39
N SER A 100 8.87 -10.50 33.20
CA SER A 100 10.06 -9.70 32.89
C SER A 100 9.68 -8.47 32.06
N ILE A 101 10.05 -7.30 32.54
CA ILE A 101 9.84 -6.01 31.86
C ILE A 101 11.20 -5.53 31.36
N ALA A 102 11.44 -5.72 30.07
CA ALA A 102 12.66 -5.34 29.37
C ALA A 102 12.43 -4.11 28.47
N GLY A 103 13.27 -3.11 28.67
CA GLY A 103 13.29 -1.87 27.92
C GLY A 103 13.70 -0.68 28.77
N ASP A 104 14.23 0.34 28.10
CA ASP A 104 14.62 1.58 28.75
C ASP A 104 13.39 2.33 29.28
N ALA A 105 13.57 3.05 30.39
CA ALA A 105 12.53 3.79 31.09
C ALA A 105 12.95 5.25 31.26
N PRO A 106 12.78 6.10 30.22
CA PRO A 106 13.23 7.49 30.27
C PRO A 106 12.58 8.33 31.39
N ASN A 107 11.43 7.88 31.90
CA ASN A 107 10.73 8.51 33.01
C ASN A 107 10.83 7.60 34.26
N THR A 108 11.75 7.96 35.16
CA THR A 108 12.00 7.25 36.42
C THR A 108 10.79 7.26 37.35
N ASP A 109 10.02 8.36 37.40
CA ASP A 109 8.83 8.46 38.26
C ASP A 109 7.73 7.50 37.81
N PHE A 110 7.54 7.38 36.49
CA PHE A 110 6.60 6.42 35.92
C PHE A 110 7.04 4.98 36.22
N LEU A 111 8.33 4.66 36.06
CA LEU A 111 8.86 3.34 36.43
C LEU A 111 8.66 3.03 37.92
N ASN A 112 8.97 3.98 38.79
CA ASN A 112 8.79 3.83 40.24
C ASN A 112 7.32 3.66 40.61
N HIS A 113 6.41 4.35 39.91
CA HIS A 113 4.98 4.15 40.08
C HIS A 113 4.55 2.71 39.75
N LEU A 114 5.02 2.14 38.63
CA LEU A 114 4.74 0.74 38.26
C LEU A 114 5.27 -0.24 39.33
N LYS A 115 6.50 -0.03 39.80
CA LYS A 115 7.09 -0.84 40.89
C LYS A 115 6.27 -0.74 42.18
N ASN A 116 5.83 0.46 42.54
CA ASN A 116 5.03 0.68 43.73
C ASN A 116 3.66 -0.03 43.65
N ILE A 117 3.04 -0.11 42.46
CA ILE A 117 1.80 -0.89 42.28
C ILE A 117 2.06 -2.37 42.60
N ALA A 118 3.12 -2.97 42.06
CA ALA A 118 3.46 -4.37 42.33
C ALA A 118 3.76 -4.62 43.81
N GLN A 119 4.49 -3.70 44.46
CA GLN A 119 4.84 -3.78 45.88
C GLN A 119 3.62 -3.65 46.80
N THR A 120 2.80 -2.63 46.58
CA THR A 120 1.61 -2.37 47.42
C THR A 120 0.55 -3.45 47.29
N ARG A 121 0.53 -4.16 46.16
CA ARG A 121 -0.40 -5.28 45.89
C ARG A 121 0.22 -6.66 46.13
N GLY A 122 1.47 -6.74 46.60
CA GLY A 122 2.08 -7.97 47.10
C GLY A 122 2.58 -8.97 46.04
N PHE A 123 2.86 -8.53 44.81
CA PHE A 123 3.37 -9.39 43.74
C PHE A 123 4.70 -8.91 43.13
N ASP A 124 5.38 -7.98 43.78
CA ASP A 124 6.68 -7.43 43.37
C ASP A 124 7.77 -8.51 43.18
N SER A 125 7.76 -9.55 44.02
CA SER A 125 8.69 -10.69 43.87
C SER A 125 8.55 -11.46 42.54
N LYS A 126 7.42 -11.31 41.83
CA LYS A 126 7.13 -11.94 40.54
C LYS A 126 7.40 -11.05 39.34
N VAL A 127 7.79 -9.79 39.54
CA VAL A 127 7.97 -8.79 38.46
C VAL A 127 9.39 -8.25 38.45
N HIS A 128 10.11 -8.50 37.37
CA HIS A 128 11.51 -8.15 37.20
C HIS A 128 11.66 -7.04 36.15
N PHE A 129 12.07 -5.85 36.59
CA PHE A 129 12.38 -4.73 35.70
C PHE A 129 13.86 -4.81 35.30
N LEU A 130 14.12 -5.21 34.06
CA LEU A 130 15.47 -5.54 33.57
C LEU A 130 16.20 -4.35 32.96
N GLY A 131 15.47 -3.28 32.60
CA GLY A 131 16.05 -2.15 31.87
C GLY A 131 16.34 -2.49 30.40
N TYR A 132 17.19 -1.71 29.75
CA TYR A 132 17.61 -1.98 28.37
C TYR A 132 18.42 -3.28 28.29
N LEU A 133 18.03 -4.17 27.38
CA LEU A 133 18.77 -5.39 27.07
C LEU A 133 19.46 -5.28 25.70
N PRO A 134 20.76 -5.58 25.61
CA PRO A 134 21.41 -5.88 24.34
C PRO A 134 20.72 -7.03 23.58
N ARG A 135 20.98 -7.10 22.27
CA ARG A 135 20.31 -8.07 21.39
C ARG A 135 20.43 -9.52 21.86
N GLN A 136 21.61 -9.94 22.30
CA GLN A 136 21.85 -11.32 22.76
C GLN A 136 21.06 -11.64 24.03
N GLU A 137 21.00 -10.71 24.98
CA GLU A 137 20.24 -10.87 26.23
C GLU A 137 18.73 -10.88 25.97
N LEU A 138 18.24 -10.16 24.96
CA LEU A 138 16.84 -10.22 24.54
C LEU A 138 16.49 -11.60 23.95
N ILE A 139 17.38 -12.18 23.14
CA ILE A 139 17.21 -13.53 22.59
C ILE A 139 17.14 -14.56 23.73
N GLU A 140 18.03 -14.46 24.71
CA GLU A 140 18.02 -15.32 25.91
C GLU A 140 16.78 -15.10 26.77
N LEU A 141 16.31 -13.87 26.90
CA LEU A 141 15.07 -13.56 27.60
C LEU A 141 13.89 -14.27 26.93
N PHE A 142 13.76 -14.16 25.60
CA PHE A 142 12.69 -14.85 24.87
C PHE A 142 12.82 -16.37 24.98
N ALA A 143 14.03 -16.94 24.85
CA ALA A 143 14.27 -18.38 25.00
C ALA A 143 13.75 -18.97 26.33
N ASN A 144 13.73 -18.16 27.39
CA ASN A 144 13.32 -18.59 28.73
C ASN A 144 11.87 -18.24 29.09
N ASN A 145 11.10 -17.64 28.18
CA ASN A 145 9.72 -17.20 28.41
C ASN A 145 8.75 -17.80 27.38
N ASN A 146 7.45 -17.80 27.68
CA ASN A 146 6.43 -18.45 26.85
C ASN A 146 5.29 -17.53 26.39
N VAL A 147 5.20 -16.30 26.93
CA VAL A 147 4.20 -15.30 26.52
C VAL A 147 4.85 -13.94 26.34
N LEU A 148 4.62 -13.28 25.21
CA LEU A 148 4.89 -11.86 25.05
C LEU A 148 3.58 -11.09 25.18
N VAL A 149 3.53 -10.10 26.07
CA VAL A 149 2.43 -9.13 26.14
C VAL A 149 2.85 -7.80 25.52
N PHE A 150 2.10 -7.34 24.52
CA PHE A 150 2.30 -6.06 23.84
C PHE A 150 1.06 -5.16 24.02
N PRO A 151 0.96 -4.42 25.15
CA PRO A 151 -0.28 -3.76 25.57
C PRO A 151 -0.40 -2.30 25.10
N SER A 152 0.19 -1.95 23.95
CA SER A 152 0.28 -0.55 23.51
C SER A 152 -1.08 0.08 23.30
N VAL A 153 -1.23 1.34 23.74
CA VAL A 153 -2.42 2.16 23.43
C VAL A 153 -2.16 3.14 22.29
N TRP A 154 -0.93 3.13 21.76
CA TRP A 154 -0.51 3.90 20.60
C TRP A 154 -0.79 3.11 19.32
N GLU A 155 -1.07 3.79 18.21
CA GLU A 155 -1.16 3.18 16.89
C GLU A 155 0.24 2.74 16.42
N GLU A 156 0.64 1.54 16.83
CA GLU A 156 1.96 1.00 16.52
C GLU A 156 2.09 0.76 15.02
N PRO A 157 3.10 1.33 14.33
CA PRO A 157 3.18 1.21 12.88
C PRO A 157 3.48 -0.22 12.39
N PHE A 158 4.15 -1.04 13.22
CA PHE A 158 4.45 -2.45 12.93
C PHE A 158 4.66 -3.25 14.22
N GLY A 159 5.80 -3.08 14.90
CA GLY A 159 6.10 -3.77 16.16
C GLY A 159 7.01 -4.99 16.02
N ARG A 160 8.28 -4.76 15.66
CA ARG A 160 9.28 -5.82 15.42
C ARG A 160 9.46 -6.80 16.58
N SER A 161 9.40 -6.35 17.83
CA SER A 161 9.56 -7.22 18.99
C SER A 161 8.45 -8.28 19.12
N GLN A 162 7.26 -8.01 18.55
CA GLN A 162 6.17 -9.00 18.49
C GLN A 162 6.51 -10.15 17.54
N VAL A 163 7.01 -9.82 16.35
CA VAL A 163 7.48 -10.82 15.37
C VAL A 163 8.64 -11.64 15.94
N GLU A 164 9.59 -10.99 16.59
CA GLU A 164 10.76 -11.63 17.20
C GLU A 164 10.35 -12.61 18.31
N ALA A 165 9.38 -12.23 19.16
CA ALA A 165 8.86 -13.13 20.19
C ALA A 165 8.08 -14.32 19.61
N MET A 166 7.26 -14.09 18.58
CA MET A 166 6.56 -15.17 17.88
C MET A 166 7.56 -16.14 17.23
N ALA A 167 8.63 -15.63 16.61
CA ALA A 167 9.70 -16.45 16.05
C ALA A 167 10.43 -17.29 17.12
N ALA A 168 10.55 -16.77 18.35
CA ALA A 168 11.05 -17.49 19.51
C ALA A 168 10.05 -18.49 20.12
N GLY A 169 8.85 -18.61 19.57
CA GLY A 169 7.82 -19.55 20.03
C GLY A 169 7.03 -19.05 21.23
N LEU A 170 7.09 -17.75 21.56
CA LEU A 170 6.21 -17.17 22.57
C LEU A 170 4.82 -16.96 21.97
N THR A 171 3.78 -17.23 22.76
CA THR A 171 2.44 -16.80 22.41
C THR A 171 2.33 -15.29 22.57
N LEU A 172 1.94 -14.61 21.48
CA LEU A 172 1.70 -13.17 21.49
C LEU A 172 0.30 -12.86 22.04
N ILE A 173 0.24 -11.97 23.02
CA ILE A 173 -1.00 -11.31 23.45
C ILE A 173 -0.83 -9.80 23.24
N THR A 174 -1.61 -9.21 22.34
CA THR A 174 -1.41 -7.82 21.91
C THR A 174 -2.72 -7.03 21.91
N SER A 175 -2.62 -5.72 22.13
CA SER A 175 -3.78 -4.83 21.96
C SER A 175 -4.16 -4.63 20.48
N GLY A 176 -3.28 -4.99 19.54
CA GLY A 176 -3.55 -4.97 18.10
C GLY A 176 -3.89 -3.57 17.56
N THR A 177 -3.16 -2.54 17.99
CA THR A 177 -3.37 -1.16 17.55
C THR A 177 -2.50 -0.81 16.34
N GLY A 178 -3.04 -0.04 15.40
CA GLY A 178 -2.33 0.37 14.19
C GLY A 178 -1.90 -0.82 13.32
N GLY A 179 -0.74 -0.71 12.67
CA GLY A 179 -0.16 -1.77 11.84
C GLY A 179 0.27 -3.01 12.63
N SER A 180 0.39 -2.94 13.95
CA SER A 180 0.67 -4.14 14.76
C SER A 180 -0.47 -5.16 14.78
N ALA A 181 -1.69 -4.74 14.45
CA ALA A 181 -2.83 -5.65 14.28
C ALA A 181 -2.56 -6.71 13.21
N GLU A 182 -1.74 -6.39 12.21
CA GLU A 182 -1.46 -7.26 11.07
C GLU A 182 -0.53 -8.42 11.44
N ILE A 183 0.24 -8.29 12.54
CA ILE A 183 1.19 -9.32 12.97
C ILE A 183 0.48 -10.57 13.47
N VAL A 184 -0.71 -10.44 14.07
CA VAL A 184 -1.41 -11.54 14.73
C VAL A 184 -2.70 -11.92 14.00
N GLU A 185 -3.01 -13.20 13.96
CA GLU A 185 -4.33 -13.71 13.63
C GLU A 185 -5.05 -14.08 14.94
N PRO A 186 -6.04 -13.30 15.39
CA PRO A 186 -6.66 -13.48 16.70
C PRO A 186 -7.25 -14.88 16.89
N GLY A 187 -6.89 -15.53 18.00
CA GLY A 187 -7.36 -16.87 18.34
C GLY A 187 -6.63 -18.01 17.61
N VAL A 188 -5.81 -17.70 16.61
CA VAL A 188 -5.04 -18.68 15.83
C VAL A 188 -3.56 -18.59 16.14
N SER A 189 -2.95 -17.42 15.93
CA SER A 189 -1.50 -17.23 16.07
C SER A 189 -1.11 -16.38 17.29
N GLY A 190 -2.08 -16.07 18.14
CA GLY A 190 -1.98 -15.20 19.31
C GLY A 190 -3.36 -14.71 19.74
N LEU A 191 -3.42 -13.94 20.83
CA LEU A 191 -4.65 -13.36 21.35
C LEU A 191 -4.63 -11.83 21.22
N THR A 192 -5.81 -11.25 21.04
CA THR A 192 -5.99 -9.79 21.08
C THR A 192 -6.91 -9.38 22.21
N PHE A 193 -6.72 -8.15 22.71
CA PHE A 193 -7.57 -7.57 23.74
C PHE A 193 -7.75 -6.06 23.50
N PRO A 194 -8.84 -5.44 23.98
CA PRO A 194 -9.03 -4.00 23.83
C PRO A 194 -7.92 -3.19 24.53
N ALA A 195 -7.35 -2.22 23.81
CA ALA A 195 -6.26 -1.39 24.32
C ALA A 195 -6.64 -0.70 25.65
N GLY A 196 -5.75 -0.76 26.64
CA GLY A 196 -5.97 -0.20 27.98
C GLY A 196 -6.89 -1.02 28.89
N ASN A 197 -7.42 -2.16 28.44
CA ASN A 197 -8.28 -3.02 29.25
C ASN A 197 -7.49 -4.12 29.96
N ALA A 198 -7.11 -3.87 31.21
CA ALA A 198 -6.36 -4.81 32.05
C ALA A 198 -7.16 -6.09 32.38
N PHE A 199 -8.48 -6.00 32.50
CA PHE A 199 -9.32 -7.17 32.77
C PHE A 199 -9.34 -8.13 31.58
N ALA A 200 -9.56 -7.61 30.37
CA ALA A 200 -9.51 -8.42 29.14
C ALA A 200 -8.12 -9.04 28.90
N LEU A 201 -7.04 -8.32 29.23
CA LEU A 201 -5.69 -8.88 29.19
C LEU A 201 -5.52 -10.02 30.21
N ALA A 202 -6.02 -9.86 31.44
CA ALA A 202 -5.98 -10.92 32.44
C ALA A 202 -6.81 -12.14 32.01
N GLU A 203 -7.98 -11.94 31.41
CA GLU A 203 -8.80 -13.02 30.83
C GLU A 203 -8.05 -13.79 29.74
N ALA A 204 -7.38 -13.09 28.82
CA ALA A 204 -6.58 -13.72 27.78
C ALA A 204 -5.41 -14.54 28.35
N LEU A 205 -4.72 -14.02 29.38
CA LEU A 205 -3.65 -14.74 30.07
C LEU A 205 -4.17 -15.99 30.81
N MET A 206 -5.32 -15.88 31.50
CA MET A 206 -5.96 -17.01 32.17
C MET A 206 -6.43 -18.06 31.17
N GLU A 207 -6.93 -17.67 29.99
CA GLU A 207 -7.38 -18.60 28.96
C GLU A 207 -6.27 -19.56 28.51
N LEU A 208 -5.04 -19.06 28.33
CA LEU A 208 -3.89 -19.91 27.99
C LEU A 208 -3.65 -21.01 29.02
N THR A 209 -3.86 -20.72 30.30
CA THR A 209 -3.63 -21.70 31.39
C THR A 209 -4.67 -22.82 31.45
N LYS A 210 -5.83 -22.66 30.79
CA LYS A 210 -6.92 -23.65 30.82
C LYS A 210 -6.67 -24.84 29.88
N ASN A 211 -6.00 -24.60 28.75
CA ASN A 211 -5.77 -25.63 27.73
C ASN A 211 -4.33 -25.56 27.17
N PRO A 212 -3.40 -26.32 27.76
CA PRO A 212 -2.00 -26.36 27.32
C PRO A 212 -1.83 -26.81 25.87
N GLU A 213 -2.69 -27.69 25.35
CA GLU A 213 -2.61 -28.15 23.96
C GLU A 213 -2.94 -27.01 22.99
N GLN A 214 -4.03 -26.28 23.25
CA GLN A 214 -4.39 -25.11 22.45
C GLN A 214 -3.33 -24.01 22.56
N TRP A 215 -2.74 -23.83 23.73
CA TRP A 215 -1.63 -22.90 23.91
C TRP A 215 -0.43 -23.28 23.03
N GLN A 216 -0.01 -24.55 23.02
CA GLN A 216 1.07 -25.03 22.14
C GLN A 216 0.76 -24.83 20.66
N GLN A 217 -0.46 -25.16 20.22
CA GLN A 217 -0.89 -24.96 18.84
C GLN A 217 -0.84 -23.48 18.44
N MET A 218 -1.27 -22.59 19.33
CA MET A 218 -1.24 -21.14 19.09
C MET A 218 0.19 -20.59 19.01
N ALA A 219 1.08 -21.05 19.88
CA ALA A 219 2.50 -20.68 19.84
C ALA A 219 3.15 -21.14 18.51
N ALA A 220 2.89 -22.38 18.09
CA ALA A 220 3.42 -22.92 16.82
C ALA A 220 2.84 -22.18 15.60
N ALA A 221 1.55 -21.86 15.60
CA ALA A 221 0.92 -21.04 14.56
C ALA A 221 1.50 -19.62 14.54
N GLY A 222 1.79 -19.04 15.71
CA GLY A 222 2.49 -17.77 15.85
C GLY A 222 3.88 -17.80 15.23
N GLN A 223 4.68 -18.82 15.56
CA GLN A 223 6.01 -18.99 14.99
C GLN A 223 5.99 -19.10 13.46
N LYS A 224 5.07 -19.90 12.91
CA LYS A 224 4.88 -20.00 11.46
C LYS A 224 4.44 -18.68 10.84
N ARG A 225 3.56 -17.92 11.50
CA ARG A 225 3.11 -16.61 11.01
C ARG A 225 4.24 -15.58 11.00
N ALA A 226 5.19 -15.64 11.94
CA ALA A 226 6.35 -14.76 11.96
C ALA A 226 7.19 -14.84 10.67
N GLU A 227 7.17 -15.98 9.95
CA GLU A 227 7.85 -16.16 8.66
C GLU A 227 7.34 -15.22 7.56
N LEU A 228 6.11 -14.70 7.68
CA LEU A 228 5.58 -13.69 6.75
C LEU A 228 6.26 -12.33 6.92
N PHE A 229 6.92 -12.13 8.06
CA PHE A 229 7.54 -10.88 8.49
C PHE A 229 9.06 -11.03 8.67
N ASP A 230 9.66 -11.98 7.97
CA ASP A 230 11.10 -12.10 7.87
C ASP A 230 11.69 -10.86 7.18
N ILE A 231 12.84 -10.39 7.66
CA ILE A 231 13.59 -9.29 7.05
C ILE A 231 14.00 -9.61 5.61
N ASP A 232 14.29 -10.87 5.30
CA ASP A 232 14.71 -11.28 3.97
C ASP A 232 13.61 -11.02 2.93
N ARG A 233 12.33 -11.22 3.29
CA ARG A 233 11.19 -10.86 2.43
C ARG A 233 11.14 -9.36 2.14
N SER A 234 11.44 -8.53 3.15
CA SER A 234 11.47 -7.07 2.98
C SER A 234 12.63 -6.65 2.06
N ILE A 235 13.79 -7.31 2.20
CA ILE A 235 14.96 -7.07 1.35
C ILE A 235 14.66 -7.46 -0.09
N ASP A 236 14.12 -8.66 -0.32
CA ASP A 236 13.77 -9.15 -1.66
C ASP A 236 12.78 -8.21 -2.36
N PHE A 237 11.74 -7.79 -1.64
CA PHE A 237 10.76 -6.84 -2.16
C PHE A 237 11.39 -5.50 -2.54
N LEU A 238 12.25 -4.96 -1.67
CA LEU A 238 12.94 -3.70 -1.94
C LEU A 238 13.89 -3.83 -3.14
N ALA A 239 14.62 -4.95 -3.26
CA ALA A 239 15.50 -5.22 -4.39
C ALA A 239 14.71 -5.27 -5.71
N GLU A 240 13.61 -6.02 -5.76
CA GLU A 240 12.71 -6.10 -6.91
C GLU A 240 12.18 -4.71 -7.29
N LYS A 241 11.76 -3.91 -6.30
CA LYS A 241 11.27 -2.55 -6.55
C LYS A 241 12.36 -1.61 -7.07
N PHE A 242 13.59 -1.72 -6.58
CA PHE A 242 14.69 -0.94 -7.14
C PHE A 242 15.01 -1.34 -8.57
N GLU A 243 15.02 -2.64 -8.90
CA GLU A 243 15.22 -3.12 -10.27
C GLU A 243 14.13 -2.59 -11.21
N GLU A 244 12.86 -2.65 -10.78
CA GLU A 244 11.74 -2.05 -11.49
C GLU A 244 11.96 -0.56 -11.77
N LEU A 245 12.29 0.24 -10.75
CA LEU A 245 12.48 1.68 -10.90
C LEU A 245 13.66 2.02 -11.81
N LEU A 246 14.72 1.19 -11.80
CA LEU A 246 15.85 1.34 -12.72
C LEU A 246 15.42 1.09 -14.17
N ARG A 247 14.59 0.07 -14.42
CA ARG A 247 14.05 -0.21 -15.77
C ARG A 247 13.14 0.91 -16.27
N ILE A 248 12.31 1.48 -15.39
CA ILE A 248 11.47 2.65 -15.71
C ILE A 248 12.35 3.87 -16.05
N ARG A 249 13.38 4.14 -15.23
CA ARG A 249 14.34 5.23 -15.46
C ARG A 249 15.05 5.08 -16.80
N ASP A 250 15.47 3.87 -17.13
CA ASP A 250 16.23 3.57 -18.33
C ASP A 250 15.34 3.47 -19.59
N GLY A 251 14.01 3.57 -19.42
CA GLY A 251 13.04 3.56 -20.52
C GLY A 251 12.86 2.18 -21.16
N ASP A 252 12.92 1.10 -20.37
CA ASP A 252 12.69 -0.26 -20.85
C ASP A 252 11.23 -0.45 -21.30
N VAL A 253 10.97 -0.16 -22.57
CA VAL A 253 9.64 -0.19 -23.18
C VAL A 253 8.99 -1.56 -23.04
N LYS A 254 9.75 -2.65 -23.23
CA LYS A 254 9.22 -4.02 -23.13
C LYS A 254 8.70 -4.31 -21.73
N PHE A 255 9.44 -3.91 -20.70
CA PHE A 255 9.00 -4.03 -19.32
C PHE A 255 7.72 -3.26 -19.04
N LEU A 256 7.70 -1.97 -19.44
CA LEU A 256 6.57 -1.08 -19.21
C LEU A 256 5.30 -1.61 -19.87
N GLN A 257 5.42 -2.09 -21.11
CA GLN A 257 4.31 -2.70 -21.83
C GLN A 257 3.84 -3.98 -21.14
N GLN A 258 4.74 -4.89 -20.81
CA GLN A 258 4.37 -6.15 -20.14
C GLN A 258 3.64 -5.90 -18.82
N LYS A 259 4.04 -4.87 -18.07
CA LYS A 259 3.50 -4.58 -16.75
C LYS A 259 2.20 -3.78 -16.78
N TYR A 260 2.12 -2.70 -17.56
CA TYR A 260 1.02 -1.74 -17.47
C TYR A 260 -0.02 -1.88 -18.60
N LEU A 261 0.38 -2.37 -19.78
CA LEU A 261 -0.50 -2.45 -20.94
C LEU A 261 -1.76 -3.30 -20.72
N PRO A 262 -1.74 -4.47 -20.04
CA PRO A 262 -2.95 -5.26 -19.87
C PRO A 262 -4.08 -4.48 -19.15
N SER A 263 -3.73 -3.75 -18.10
CA SER A 263 -4.69 -2.89 -17.37
C SER A 263 -5.17 -1.70 -18.19
N LEU A 264 -4.30 -1.14 -19.05
CA LEU A 264 -4.66 -0.05 -19.96
C LEU A 264 -5.56 -0.53 -21.10
N GLN A 265 -5.33 -1.72 -21.64
CA GLN A 265 -6.17 -2.34 -22.66
C GLN A 265 -7.59 -2.56 -22.13
N GLU A 266 -7.73 -3.06 -20.91
CA GLU A 266 -9.02 -3.23 -20.25
C GLU A 266 -9.69 -1.87 -19.95
N LYS A 267 -8.95 -0.89 -19.41
CA LYS A 267 -9.49 0.43 -19.05
C LYS A 267 -9.90 1.28 -20.26
N LEU A 268 -9.09 1.27 -21.32
CA LEU A 268 -9.23 2.16 -22.47
C LEU A 268 -9.81 1.46 -23.71
N GLY A 269 -10.22 0.19 -23.61
CA GLY A 269 -10.80 -0.54 -24.74
C GLY A 269 -9.90 -0.52 -25.98
N LEU A 270 -8.58 -0.66 -25.81
CA LEU A 270 -7.63 -0.53 -26.92
C LEU A 270 -7.87 -1.64 -27.97
N ARG A 271 -7.99 -1.24 -29.24
CA ARG A 271 -8.20 -2.14 -30.38
C ARG A 271 -6.95 -2.17 -31.28
N GLU A 272 -7.08 -2.70 -32.50
CA GLU A 272 -5.97 -2.81 -33.46
C GLU A 272 -5.42 -1.44 -33.86
N ILE A 273 -6.29 -0.43 -33.92
CA ILE A 273 -5.95 0.94 -34.30
C ILE A 273 -6.38 1.89 -33.18
N ASN A 274 -5.43 2.52 -32.50
CA ASN A 274 -5.66 3.46 -31.42
C ASN A 274 -5.19 4.85 -31.85
N LEU A 275 -6.12 5.79 -31.91
CA LEU A 275 -5.86 7.19 -32.25
C LEU A 275 -6.16 8.06 -31.04
N ILE A 276 -5.52 9.23 -30.96
CA ILE A 276 -5.73 10.17 -29.85
C ILE A 276 -6.01 11.58 -30.35
N ILE A 277 -6.88 12.30 -29.64
CA ILE A 277 -7.13 13.74 -29.80
C ILE A 277 -6.95 14.47 -28.48
N PHE A 278 -6.65 15.76 -28.56
CA PHE A 278 -6.48 16.66 -27.42
C PHE A 278 -7.38 17.90 -27.56
N PRO A 279 -8.70 17.76 -27.33
CA PRO A 279 -9.59 18.91 -27.33
C PRO A 279 -9.17 19.93 -26.28
N ASP A 280 -9.28 21.21 -26.60
CA ASP A 280 -9.13 22.27 -25.62
C ASP A 280 -10.49 22.65 -25.03
N TRP A 281 -10.82 21.96 -23.94
CA TRP A 281 -12.07 22.13 -23.19
C TRP A 281 -12.23 23.51 -22.52
N SER A 282 -11.23 24.41 -22.61
CA SER A 282 -11.37 25.79 -22.15
C SER A 282 -12.17 26.67 -23.12
N GLN A 283 -12.42 26.19 -24.34
CA GLN A 283 -13.20 26.87 -25.36
C GLN A 283 -14.71 26.72 -25.16
N ALA A 284 -15.48 27.40 -26.01
CA ALA A 284 -16.92 27.26 -26.02
C ALA A 284 -17.33 25.83 -26.42
N GLU A 285 -18.33 25.28 -25.74
CA GLU A 285 -18.86 23.92 -25.98
C GLU A 285 -19.24 23.68 -27.45
N GLU A 286 -19.82 24.70 -28.11
CA GLU A 286 -20.16 24.63 -29.54
C GLU A 286 -18.92 24.42 -30.42
N THR A 287 -17.81 25.10 -30.12
CA THR A 287 -16.56 24.96 -30.87
C THR A 287 -15.98 23.57 -30.69
N VAL A 288 -15.86 23.12 -29.44
CA VAL A 288 -15.33 21.78 -29.12
C VAL A 288 -16.21 20.69 -29.71
N GLY A 289 -17.54 20.85 -29.63
CA GLY A 289 -18.51 19.91 -30.18
C GLY A 289 -18.38 19.76 -31.70
N LEU A 290 -18.14 20.85 -32.44
CA LEU A 290 -17.92 20.80 -33.89
C LEU A 290 -16.61 20.06 -34.24
N GLU A 291 -15.51 20.34 -33.54
CA GLU A 291 -14.23 19.64 -33.76
C GLU A 291 -14.32 18.15 -33.45
N LEU A 292 -15.00 17.80 -32.35
CA LEU A 292 -15.27 16.41 -31.98
C LEU A 292 -16.17 15.73 -33.03
N GLN A 293 -17.18 16.42 -33.53
CA GLN A 293 -18.07 15.89 -34.57
C GLN A 293 -17.30 15.59 -35.85
N GLU A 294 -16.43 16.48 -36.31
CA GLU A 294 -15.60 16.25 -37.50
C GLU A 294 -14.64 15.06 -37.31
N ALA A 295 -13.96 15.00 -36.16
CA ALA A 295 -13.06 13.90 -35.82
C ALA A 295 -13.79 12.55 -35.76
N ILE A 296 -14.90 12.47 -35.02
CA ILE A 296 -15.66 11.23 -34.87
C ILE A 296 -16.28 10.83 -36.21
N LYS A 297 -16.80 11.79 -37.00
CA LYS A 297 -17.36 11.53 -38.34
C LYS A 297 -16.35 10.86 -39.27
N SER A 298 -15.10 11.30 -39.24
CA SER A 298 -14.03 10.68 -40.06
C SER A 298 -13.76 9.22 -39.69
N LEU A 299 -13.98 8.83 -38.43
CA LEU A 299 -13.77 7.47 -37.95
C LEU A 299 -14.97 6.56 -38.19
N VAL A 300 -16.20 7.03 -37.96
CA VAL A 300 -17.42 6.23 -38.17
C VAL A 300 -17.68 5.92 -39.65
N THR A 301 -17.10 6.71 -40.56
CA THR A 301 -17.16 6.48 -42.01
C THR A 301 -15.99 5.64 -42.54
N HIS A 302 -15.03 5.30 -41.68
CA HIS A 302 -13.85 4.52 -42.08
C HIS A 302 -14.16 3.01 -42.23
N PRO A 303 -13.59 2.31 -43.24
CA PRO A 303 -13.82 0.87 -43.43
C PRO A 303 -13.46 -0.02 -42.23
N ASP A 304 -12.39 0.33 -41.50
CA ASP A 304 -11.91 -0.39 -40.31
C ASP A 304 -12.46 0.17 -38.97
N LYS A 305 -13.55 0.95 -38.99
CA LYS A 305 -14.13 1.58 -37.79
C LYS A 305 -14.31 0.65 -36.59
N SER A 306 -14.73 -0.60 -36.80
CA SER A 306 -14.94 -1.57 -35.72
C SER A 306 -13.63 -2.02 -35.05
N LYS A 307 -12.47 -1.76 -35.64
CA LYS A 307 -11.14 -2.06 -35.09
C LYS A 307 -10.46 -0.84 -34.46
N MET A 308 -11.16 0.29 -34.39
CA MET A 308 -10.60 1.57 -33.97
C MET A 308 -11.01 1.94 -32.55
N THR A 309 -10.08 2.54 -31.82
CA THR A 309 -10.32 3.23 -30.56
C THR A 309 -9.86 4.68 -30.69
N LEU A 310 -10.75 5.63 -30.42
CA LEU A 310 -10.43 7.04 -30.27
C LEU A 310 -10.30 7.36 -28.78
N LEU A 311 -9.07 7.65 -28.37
CA LEU A 311 -8.77 8.19 -27.06
C LEU A 311 -8.98 9.70 -27.07
N VAL A 312 -9.80 10.19 -26.14
CA VAL A 312 -10.08 11.62 -25.98
C VAL A 312 -9.45 12.10 -24.69
N ASP A 313 -8.45 12.98 -24.80
CA ASP A 313 -7.89 13.63 -23.61
C ASP A 313 -8.95 14.54 -22.96
N ASN A 314 -9.23 14.32 -21.68
CA ASN A 314 -10.20 15.11 -20.91
C ASN A 314 -9.52 15.96 -19.83
N SER A 315 -8.29 16.42 -20.07
CA SER A 315 -7.65 17.36 -19.16
C SER A 315 -8.45 18.65 -19.06
N ASN A 316 -8.52 19.23 -17.86
CA ASN A 316 -9.20 20.50 -17.57
C ASN A 316 -10.73 20.48 -17.69
N ILE A 317 -11.37 19.31 -17.77
CA ILE A 317 -12.83 19.13 -17.70
C ILE A 317 -13.17 17.94 -16.80
N THR A 318 -14.37 17.91 -16.23
CA THR A 318 -14.84 16.72 -15.51
C THR A 318 -15.21 15.62 -16.51
N ALA A 319 -15.10 14.35 -16.10
CA ALA A 319 -15.51 13.24 -16.96
C ALA A 319 -17.01 13.33 -17.30
N GLU A 320 -17.85 13.74 -16.35
CA GLU A 320 -19.30 13.88 -16.55
C GLU A 320 -19.65 14.91 -17.63
N ASP A 321 -19.00 16.09 -17.59
CA ASP A 321 -19.26 17.15 -18.59
C ASP A 321 -18.73 16.74 -19.97
N ALA A 322 -17.55 16.13 -20.04
CA ALA A 322 -16.98 15.64 -21.30
C ALA A 322 -17.84 14.54 -21.94
N ASP A 323 -18.33 13.59 -21.13
CA ASP A 323 -19.22 12.53 -21.59
C ASP A 323 -20.56 13.08 -22.11
N LEU A 324 -21.08 14.16 -21.52
CA LEU A 324 -22.31 14.82 -21.97
C LEU A 324 -22.13 15.42 -23.38
N ILE A 325 -21.01 16.09 -23.62
CA ILE A 325 -20.66 16.66 -24.93
C ILE A 325 -20.47 15.53 -25.96
N LEU A 326 -19.69 14.50 -25.62
CA LEU A 326 -19.46 13.36 -26.51
C LEU A 326 -20.76 12.61 -26.85
N SER A 327 -21.65 12.44 -25.87
CA SER A 327 -22.95 11.81 -26.08
C SER A 327 -23.84 12.63 -27.03
N SER A 328 -23.83 13.95 -26.88
CA SER A 328 -24.54 14.89 -27.78
C SER A 328 -24.03 14.75 -29.22
N VAL A 329 -22.71 14.79 -29.41
CA VAL A 329 -22.07 14.62 -30.72
C VAL A 329 -22.41 13.25 -31.33
N ALA A 330 -22.31 12.18 -30.54
CA ALA A 330 -22.62 10.83 -30.99
C ALA A 330 -24.09 10.70 -31.43
N MET A 331 -25.05 11.22 -30.66
CA MET A 331 -26.47 11.18 -31.02
C MET A 331 -26.75 11.91 -32.34
N ASN A 332 -26.14 13.07 -32.56
CA ASN A 332 -26.30 13.82 -33.80
C ASN A 332 -25.77 13.01 -34.99
N LEU A 333 -24.59 12.39 -34.86
CA LEU A 333 -23.98 11.59 -35.92
C LEU A 333 -24.75 10.30 -36.22
N LEU A 334 -25.32 9.63 -35.22
CA LEU A 334 -26.16 8.44 -35.42
C LEU A 334 -27.38 8.77 -36.31
N ILE A 335 -27.96 9.96 -36.15
CA ILE A 335 -29.10 10.43 -36.94
C ILE A 335 -28.66 10.83 -38.35
N GLU A 336 -27.55 11.57 -38.48
CA GLU A 336 -27.07 12.08 -39.76
C GLU A 336 -26.54 10.99 -40.71
N GLU A 337 -25.88 9.96 -40.16
CA GLU A 337 -25.16 8.95 -40.95
C GLU A 337 -25.87 7.58 -40.98
N GLU A 338 -27.09 7.47 -40.43
CA GLU A 338 -27.88 6.23 -40.36
C GLU A 338 -27.08 5.02 -39.81
N LEU A 339 -26.28 5.25 -38.77
CA LEU A 339 -25.35 4.26 -38.22
C LEU A 339 -26.03 3.27 -37.26
N GLU A 340 -25.66 1.99 -37.35
CA GLU A 340 -26.00 0.98 -36.34
C GLU A 340 -25.10 1.11 -35.11
N VAL A 341 -25.69 0.93 -33.92
CA VAL A 341 -25.04 1.20 -32.62
C VAL A 341 -23.83 0.28 -32.34
N ASP A 342 -23.82 -0.95 -32.88
CA ASP A 342 -22.82 -1.97 -32.54
C ASP A 342 -21.61 -2.05 -33.51
N GLU A 343 -21.54 -1.22 -34.55
CA GLU A 343 -20.47 -1.31 -35.58
C GLU A 343 -19.48 -0.13 -35.58
N GLY A 344 -19.50 0.72 -34.55
CA GLY A 344 -18.67 1.94 -34.46
C GLY A 344 -17.26 1.76 -33.87
N PRO A 345 -16.41 2.80 -33.95
CA PRO A 345 -15.18 2.88 -33.18
C PRO A 345 -15.49 2.97 -31.68
N GLU A 346 -14.58 2.45 -30.85
CA GLU A 346 -14.60 2.74 -29.41
C GLU A 346 -14.22 4.20 -29.20
N ILE A 347 -14.94 4.95 -28.37
CA ILE A 347 -14.57 6.31 -27.98
C ILE A 347 -14.51 6.35 -26.47
N VAL A 348 -13.34 6.70 -25.92
CA VAL A 348 -13.10 6.64 -24.48
C VAL A 348 -12.34 7.86 -24.00
N LEU A 349 -12.74 8.39 -22.84
CA LEU A 349 -11.97 9.40 -22.14
C LEU A 349 -10.72 8.77 -21.52
N VAL A 350 -9.56 9.37 -21.75
CA VAL A 350 -8.27 8.86 -21.24
C VAL A 350 -8.23 8.88 -19.70
N GLY A 351 -8.81 9.94 -19.12
CA GLY A 351 -8.74 10.22 -17.69
C GLY A 351 -7.33 10.59 -17.24
N ASP A 352 -7.09 10.36 -15.95
CA ASP A 352 -5.79 10.56 -15.34
C ASP A 352 -4.94 9.30 -15.52
N LEU A 353 -3.97 9.39 -16.43
CA LEU A 353 -2.91 8.40 -16.57
C LEU A 353 -1.61 8.95 -15.99
N SER A 354 -0.89 8.11 -15.24
CA SER A 354 0.45 8.44 -14.76
C SER A 354 1.44 8.55 -15.91
N GLN A 355 2.58 9.19 -15.68
CA GLN A 355 3.66 9.27 -16.68
C GLN A 355 4.13 7.87 -17.13
N ILE A 356 4.12 6.88 -16.22
CA ILE A 356 4.49 5.48 -16.53
C ILE A 356 3.46 4.84 -17.46
N GLN A 357 2.17 5.09 -17.20
CA GLN A 357 1.09 4.60 -18.06
C GLN A 357 1.15 5.24 -19.45
N TRP A 358 1.49 6.53 -19.55
CA TRP A 358 1.77 7.17 -20.83
C TRP A 358 2.95 6.53 -21.57
N LEU A 359 4.06 6.23 -20.88
CA LEU A 359 5.20 5.52 -21.48
C LEU A 359 4.80 4.14 -22.05
N ALA A 360 3.88 3.44 -21.40
CA ALA A 360 3.37 2.15 -21.87
C ALA A 360 2.34 2.28 -23.03
N LEU A 361 1.55 3.35 -23.03
CA LEU A 361 0.50 3.61 -24.01
C LEU A 361 1.05 4.12 -25.35
N ILE A 362 1.98 5.06 -25.33
CA ILE A 362 2.48 5.74 -26.54
C ILE A 362 2.88 4.79 -27.68
N PRO A 363 3.62 3.69 -27.42
CA PRO A 363 3.99 2.77 -28.49
C PRO A 363 2.82 2.07 -29.20
N HIS A 364 1.62 2.13 -28.60
CA HIS A 364 0.39 1.53 -29.14
C HIS A 364 -0.53 2.56 -29.80
N LEU A 365 -0.14 3.84 -29.84
CA LEU A 365 -0.85 4.88 -30.56
C LEU A 365 -0.37 4.90 -32.01
N GLN A 366 -1.29 4.75 -32.95
CA GLN A 366 -0.98 4.80 -34.37
C GLN A 366 -0.91 6.24 -34.91
N GLY A 367 -1.53 7.18 -34.22
CA GLY A 367 -1.54 8.57 -34.66
C GLY A 367 -2.27 9.49 -33.68
N ARG A 368 -1.94 10.78 -33.76
CA ARG A 368 -2.69 11.87 -33.15
C ARG A 368 -3.47 12.57 -34.25
N ILE A 369 -4.80 12.59 -34.15
CA ILE A 369 -5.62 13.41 -35.05
C ILE A 369 -5.47 14.85 -34.59
N LYS A 370 -5.15 15.74 -35.53
CA LYS A 370 -4.97 17.17 -35.25
C LYS A 370 -6.32 17.86 -35.29
N LEU A 371 -6.63 18.60 -34.22
CA LEU A 371 -7.79 19.50 -34.18
C LEU A 371 -7.33 20.92 -34.52
N ASP A 372 -8.24 21.77 -34.96
CA ASP A 372 -7.91 23.16 -35.31
C ASP A 372 -7.43 23.95 -34.09
N ASN A 373 -8.04 23.71 -32.93
CA ASN A 373 -7.72 24.37 -31.67
C ASN A 373 -7.41 23.36 -30.56
N GLU A 374 -6.34 22.60 -30.74
CA GLU A 374 -5.91 21.57 -29.79
C GLU A 374 -5.18 22.10 -28.55
N ASN A 375 -5.25 21.34 -27.46
CA ASN A 375 -4.57 21.66 -26.21
C ASN A 375 -3.05 21.37 -26.32
N GLU A 376 -2.29 22.33 -26.85
CA GLU A 376 -0.84 22.22 -27.05
C GLU A 376 -0.06 21.95 -25.75
N GLU A 377 -0.51 22.49 -24.61
CA GLU A 377 0.12 22.26 -23.31
C GLU A 377 0.06 20.78 -22.91
N MET A 378 -1.12 20.17 -23.06
CA MET A 378 -1.31 18.75 -22.75
C MET A 378 -0.60 17.84 -23.75
N ILE A 379 -0.53 18.21 -25.03
CA ILE A 379 0.28 17.49 -26.02
C ILE A 379 1.75 17.51 -25.62
N MET A 380 2.29 18.66 -25.23
CA MET A 380 3.68 18.77 -24.77
C MET A 380 3.93 17.88 -23.54
N LEU A 381 3.02 17.92 -22.57
CA LEU A 381 3.14 17.20 -21.30
C LEU A 381 2.99 15.68 -21.45
N ARG A 382 1.98 15.21 -22.20
CA ARG A 382 1.57 13.80 -22.30
C ARG A 382 2.23 13.05 -23.46
N ILE A 383 2.65 13.75 -24.51
CA ILE A 383 3.31 13.14 -25.68
C ILE A 383 4.77 13.56 -25.77
N THR A 384 5.06 14.84 -26.00
CA THR A 384 6.42 15.29 -26.37
C THR A 384 7.46 14.95 -25.30
N ASN A 385 7.16 15.24 -24.03
CA ASN A 385 8.07 14.93 -22.92
C ASN A 385 8.27 13.42 -22.71
N VAL A 386 7.22 12.63 -22.94
CA VAL A 386 7.23 11.18 -22.76
C VAL A 386 8.01 10.51 -23.90
N ILE A 387 7.83 10.93 -25.14
CA ILE A 387 8.60 10.45 -26.31
C ILE A 387 10.09 10.76 -26.15
N ALA A 388 10.43 11.96 -25.66
CA ALA A 388 11.82 12.33 -25.39
C ALA A 388 12.47 11.38 -24.37
N GLN A 389 11.72 10.92 -23.36
CA GLN A 389 12.18 9.93 -22.39
C GLN A 389 12.37 8.54 -23.02
N LEU A 390 11.48 8.14 -23.93
CA LEU A 390 11.55 6.87 -24.66
C LEU A 390 12.63 6.85 -25.74
N LYS A 391 13.23 8.01 -26.10
CA LYS A 391 14.11 8.15 -27.27
C LYS A 391 13.46 7.64 -28.56
N ALA A 392 12.14 7.73 -28.66
CA ALA A 392 11.34 7.23 -29.78
C ALA A 392 11.13 8.31 -30.85
N GLU A 393 10.57 7.92 -31.99
CA GLU A 393 10.09 8.87 -32.99
C GLU A 393 8.80 9.55 -32.51
N ASN A 394 8.36 10.64 -33.14
CA ASN A 394 7.09 11.27 -32.78
C ASN A 394 5.91 10.44 -33.28
N ILE A 395 4.80 10.45 -32.54
CA ILE A 395 3.56 9.83 -33.02
C ILE A 395 3.12 10.58 -34.29
N PRO A 396 2.72 9.89 -35.37
CA PRO A 396 2.25 10.53 -36.59
C PRO A 396 1.11 11.51 -36.32
N VAL A 397 1.20 12.72 -36.88
CA VAL A 397 0.09 13.69 -36.85
C VAL A 397 -0.76 13.47 -38.10
N ILE A 398 -2.05 13.21 -37.90
CA ILE A 398 -3.02 12.92 -38.95
C ILE A 398 -3.93 14.14 -39.07
N GLU A 399 -3.92 14.78 -40.24
CA GLU A 399 -4.90 15.82 -40.57
C GLU A 399 -6.27 15.15 -40.85
N LEU A 400 -7.35 15.76 -40.38
CA LEU A 400 -8.73 15.19 -40.44
C LEU A 400 -9.17 14.81 -41.85
N ASP A 401 -8.75 15.56 -42.87
CA ASP A 401 -9.05 15.36 -44.29
C ASP A 401 -8.24 14.21 -44.93
N ARG A 402 -7.33 13.57 -44.18
CA ARG A 402 -6.34 12.62 -44.69
C ARG A 402 -6.16 11.38 -43.82
N LEU A 403 -7.22 10.87 -43.21
CA LEU A 403 -7.21 9.55 -42.58
C LEU A 403 -6.88 8.49 -43.64
N PRO A 404 -5.69 7.85 -43.59
CA PRO A 404 -5.25 6.95 -44.64
C PRO A 404 -5.99 5.61 -44.58
N GLU A 405 -6.29 5.02 -45.74
CA GLU A 405 -6.92 3.68 -45.83
C GLU A 405 -6.13 2.58 -45.08
N LYS A 406 -4.84 2.81 -44.84
CA LYS A 406 -4.01 1.97 -43.97
C LYS A 406 -3.26 2.85 -42.99
N ILE A 407 -3.49 2.59 -41.71
CA ILE A 407 -2.80 3.25 -40.61
C ILE A 407 -1.64 2.35 -40.16
N HIS A 408 -0.41 2.86 -40.20
CA HIS A 408 0.79 2.13 -39.78
C HIS A 408 1.09 2.32 -38.30
N SER A 409 1.76 1.33 -37.69
CA SER A 409 2.14 1.36 -36.28
C SER A 409 3.30 2.33 -36.01
N PHE A 410 3.24 2.99 -34.86
CA PHE A 410 4.38 3.69 -34.26
C PHE A 410 5.57 2.74 -34.02
N GLN A 411 6.80 3.18 -34.32
CA GLN A 411 8.01 2.38 -34.13
C GLN A 411 8.95 3.05 -33.10
N THR A 412 9.42 2.25 -32.14
CA THR A 412 10.50 2.63 -31.24
C THR A 412 11.84 2.26 -31.88
N LYS A 413 12.87 3.10 -31.73
CA LYS A 413 14.22 2.76 -32.18
C LYS A 413 14.79 1.67 -31.27
N GLU A 414 15.05 0.49 -31.84
CA GLU A 414 15.67 -0.66 -31.13
C GLU A 414 17.06 -0.35 -30.59
#